data_AF-A0A949A2Q7-F1
#
_entry.id   AF-A0A949A2Q7-F1
#
_cell.length_a   1.000
_cell.length_b   1.000
_cell.length_c   1.000
_cell.angle_alpha   90.00
_cell.angle_beta   90.00
_cell.angle_gamma   90.00
#
_symmetry.space_group_name_H-M   'P 1'
#
loop_
_entity.id
_entity.type
_entity.pdbx_description
1 polymer ?
#
loop_
_entity_poly.entity_id
_entity_poly.type
_entity_poly.pdbx_seq_one_letter_code
_entity_poly.pdbx_strand_id
1 'polypeptide(L)'
;MYRKKNGLVSFRLKSYLLVHTDVIFNLNAYLRNLTCQLTLSSGLVVPMDTSYTIRTQAEYVMETMAHLFWASGEAELESMCNSVGKLRLDYHISFTGHPDENPDFFETIVPLVVRTRKYKRL
;
A
#
# COMPACT_ATOMS: atom_id res chain seq x y z
N MET A 1 2.60 12.83 -7.01
CA MET A 1 2.00 12.61 -8.34
C MET A 1 2.86 13.27 -9.40
N TYR A 2 3.11 12.56 -10.49
CA TYR A 2 3.85 13.07 -11.66
C TYR A 2 3.09 12.66 -12.92
N ARG A 3 2.82 13.62 -13.81
CA ARG A 3 2.15 13.35 -15.10
C ARG A 3 3.18 12.88 -16.12
N LYS A 4 2.93 11.73 -16.71
CA LYS A 4 3.75 11.16 -17.79
C LYS A 4 3.34 11.73 -19.15
N LYS A 5 4.24 11.63 -20.13
CA LYS A 5 4.00 12.08 -21.52
C LYS A 5 2.83 11.36 -22.21
N ASN A 6 2.51 10.14 -21.76
CA ASN A 6 1.39 9.33 -22.27
C ASN A 6 0.03 9.68 -21.64
N GLY A 7 -0.07 10.75 -20.84
CA GLY A 7 -1.32 11.17 -20.20
C GLY A 7 -1.61 10.53 -18.85
N LEU A 8 -0.92 9.44 -18.49
CA LEU A 8 -1.05 8.80 -17.17
C LEU A 8 -0.42 9.64 -16.05
N VAL A 9 -0.85 9.37 -14.83
CA VAL A 9 -0.32 9.95 -13.61
C VAL A 9 0.27 8.84 -12.77
N SER A 10 1.56 8.95 -12.49
CA SER A 10 2.22 8.13 -11.49
C SER A 10 1.97 8.71 -10.10
N PHE A 11 1.57 7.84 -9.17
CA PHE A 11 1.32 8.18 -7.78
C PHE A 11 1.97 7.16 -6.86
N ARG A 12 2.22 7.60 -5.62
CA ARG A 12 2.85 6.79 -4.58
C ARG A 12 2.11 7.02 -3.27
N LEU A 13 1.79 5.94 -2.60
CA LEU A 13 1.19 5.89 -1.27
C LEU A 13 2.26 5.42 -0.28
N LYS A 14 2.14 5.89 0.96
CA LYS A 14 2.98 5.49 2.10
C LYS A 14 2.03 5.08 3.22
N SER A 15 2.18 3.88 3.75
CA SER A 15 1.36 3.36 4.85
C SER A 15 2.15 2.30 5.64
N TYR A 16 1.50 1.63 6.59
CA TYR A 16 2.08 0.57 7.40
C TYR A 16 1.38 -0.76 7.11
N LEU A 17 2.17 -1.83 6.96
CA LEU A 17 1.72 -3.21 7.06
C LEU A 17 1.77 -3.57 8.54
N LEU A 18 0.62 -3.89 9.10
CA LEU A 18 0.47 -4.33 10.48
C LEU A 18 0.34 -5.84 10.45
N VAL A 19 1.26 -6.53 11.13
CA VAL A 19 1.21 -7.99 11.26
C VAL A 19 0.95 -8.32 12.72
N HIS A 20 -0.16 -9.01 12.98
CA HIS A 20 -0.47 -9.52 14.32
C HIS A 20 0.37 -10.75 14.63
N THR A 21 1.20 -10.65 15.66
CA THR A 21 2.10 -11.71 16.11
C THR A 21 2.57 -11.46 17.54
N ASP A 22 2.72 -12.53 18.30
CA ASP A 22 3.30 -12.56 19.64
C ASP A 22 4.84 -12.77 19.62
N VAL A 23 5.42 -12.99 18.43
CA VAL A 23 6.85 -13.26 18.25
C VAL A 23 7.49 -12.24 17.30
N ILE A 24 8.69 -11.78 17.65
CA ILE A 24 9.48 -10.89 16.78
C ILE A 24 10.15 -11.72 15.69
N PHE A 25 9.97 -11.33 14.42
CA PHE A 25 10.57 -12.03 13.29
C PHE A 25 11.07 -11.10 12.17
N ASN A 26 11.94 -11.62 11.30
CA ASN A 26 12.38 -10.89 10.10
C ASN A 26 11.34 -11.04 8.99
N LEU A 27 10.62 -9.96 8.65
CA LEU A 27 9.55 -10.00 7.66
C LEU A 27 9.95 -10.68 6.34
N ASN A 28 11.16 -10.43 5.82
CA ASN A 28 11.61 -11.02 4.55
C ASN A 28 11.76 -12.55 4.60
N ALA A 29 12.00 -13.12 5.78
CA ALA A 29 12.19 -14.56 5.92
C ALA A 29 10.85 -15.32 5.83
N TYR A 30 9.74 -14.65 6.15
CA TYR A 30 8.43 -15.28 6.31
C TYR A 30 7.35 -14.73 5.37
N LEU A 31 7.53 -13.54 4.80
CA LEU A 31 6.62 -12.97 3.82
C LEU A 31 6.76 -13.69 2.47
N ARG A 32 5.73 -14.47 2.10
CA ARG A 32 5.70 -15.26 0.86
C ARG A 32 5.09 -14.50 -0.30
N ASN A 33 4.07 -13.69 0.00
CA ASN A 33 3.37 -12.91 -1.00
C ASN A 33 2.96 -11.55 -0.41
N LEU A 34 3.01 -10.53 -1.25
CA LEU A 34 2.53 -9.19 -0.96
C LEU A 34 2.00 -8.59 -2.27
N THR A 35 0.69 -8.38 -2.35
CA THR A 35 0.05 -7.73 -3.49
C THR A 35 -0.78 -6.54 -3.02
N CYS A 36 -0.77 -5.48 -3.81
CA CYS A 36 -1.49 -4.26 -3.50
C CYS A 36 -2.32 -3.82 -4.69
N GLN A 37 -3.54 -3.36 -4.42
CA GLN A 37 -4.40 -2.79 -5.43
C GLN A 37 -5.14 -1.58 -4.87
N LEU A 38 -5.42 -0.62 -5.75
CA LEU A 38 -6.20 0.56 -5.45
C LEU A 38 -7.47 0.55 -6.31
N THR A 39 -8.63 0.48 -5.67
CA THR A 39 -9.91 0.69 -6.34
C THR A 39 -10.25 2.17 -6.30
N LEU A 40 -10.36 2.81 -7.45
CA LEU A 40 -10.76 4.20 -7.58
C LEU A 40 -12.27 4.36 -7.42
N SER A 41 -12.73 5.58 -7.15
CA SER A 41 -14.16 5.90 -7.09
C SER A 41 -14.96 5.53 -8.35
N SER A 42 -14.30 5.43 -9.51
CA SER A 42 -14.89 4.96 -10.77
C SER A 42 -15.11 3.44 -10.82
N GLY A 43 -14.62 2.68 -9.83
CA GLY A 43 -14.58 1.22 -9.85
C GLY A 43 -13.34 0.64 -10.55
N LEU A 44 -12.50 1.48 -11.17
CA LEU A 44 -11.25 1.03 -11.77
C LEU A 44 -10.31 0.44 -10.70
N VAL A 45 -9.85 -0.79 -10.92
CA VAL A 45 -8.86 -1.44 -10.06
C VAL A 45 -7.47 -1.24 -10.68
N VAL A 46 -6.60 -0.57 -9.93
CA VAL A 46 -5.22 -0.27 -10.32
C VAL A 46 -4.29 -1.19 -9.54
N PRO A 47 -3.58 -2.13 -10.19
CA PRO A 47 -2.53 -2.89 -9.52
C PRO A 47 -1.39 -1.96 -9.13
N MET A 48 -0.78 -2.22 -7.97
CA MET A 48 0.21 -1.35 -7.36
C MET A 48 1.50 -2.12 -7.06
N ASP A 49 2.64 -1.55 -7.46
CA ASP A 49 3.96 -2.07 -7.10
C ASP A 49 4.28 -1.72 -5.63
N THR A 50 4.62 -2.73 -4.84
CA THR A 50 4.92 -2.57 -3.41
C THR A 50 6.41 -2.61 -3.10
N SER A 51 6.83 -1.81 -2.12
CA SER A 51 8.14 -1.86 -1.49
C SER A 51 7.98 -1.62 0.01
N TYR A 52 8.82 -2.22 0.85
CA TYR A 52 8.67 -2.12 2.31
C TYR A 52 10.02 -2.12 3.03
N THR A 53 10.03 -1.62 4.27
CA THR A 53 11.22 -1.64 5.13
C THR A 53 11.31 -2.96 5.89
N ILE A 54 12.49 -3.57 5.85
CA ILE A 54 12.80 -4.79 6.60
C ILE A 54 12.77 -4.52 8.11
N ARG A 55 13.25 -3.34 8.53
CA ARG A 55 13.23 -2.93 9.94
C ARG A 55 11.80 -2.56 10.34
N THR A 56 11.36 -3.12 11.46
CA THR A 56 10.17 -2.67 12.19
C THR A 56 10.33 -1.19 12.53
N GLN A 57 9.30 -0.40 12.23
CA GLN A 57 9.29 1.02 12.60
C GLN A 57 8.86 1.20 14.05
N ALA A 58 8.09 0.26 14.58
CA ALA A 58 7.77 0.14 15.99
C ALA A 58 7.32 -1.29 16.33
N GLU A 59 7.75 -1.78 17.49
CA GLU A 59 7.15 -2.90 18.20
C GLU A 59 5.99 -2.30 19.01
N TYR A 60 4.88 -1.97 18.34
CA TYR A 60 3.80 -1.23 18.99
C TYR A 60 2.98 -2.22 19.82
N VAL A 61 3.10 -2.09 21.15
CA VAL A 61 2.16 -2.49 22.22
C VAL A 61 0.99 -3.38 21.77
N MET A 62 0.91 -4.62 22.29
CA MET A 62 -0.14 -5.63 22.04
C MET A 62 0.02 -6.44 20.74
N GLU A 63 1.08 -7.28 20.67
CA GLU A 63 1.16 -8.38 19.70
C GLU A 63 1.05 -7.95 18.22
N THR A 64 1.64 -6.79 17.87
CA THR A 64 1.59 -6.27 16.49
C THR A 64 2.93 -5.68 16.05
N MET A 65 3.44 -6.13 14.91
CA MET A 65 4.62 -5.58 14.24
C MET A 65 4.21 -4.60 13.13
N ALA A 66 4.78 -3.39 13.15
CA ALA A 66 4.50 -2.37 12.13
C ALA A 66 5.68 -2.21 11.15
N HIS A 67 5.43 -2.51 9.88
CA HIS A 67 6.39 -2.36 8.78
C HIS A 67 5.97 -1.23 7.85
N LEU A 68 6.87 -0.31 7.57
CA LEU A 68 6.56 0.76 6.62
C LEU A 68 6.56 0.21 5.20
N PHE A 69 5.52 0.52 4.43
CA PHE A 69 5.46 0.19 3.02
C PHE A 69 5.11 1.40 2.16
N TRP A 70 5.50 1.31 0.90
CA TRP A 70 5.10 2.19 -0.17
C TRP A 70 4.49 1.38 -1.29
N ALA A 71 3.41 1.90 -1.84
CA ALA A 71 2.77 1.35 -3.03
C ALA A 71 2.82 2.41 -4.14
N SER A 72 3.21 2.05 -5.35
CA SER A 72 3.25 2.94 -6.51
C SER A 72 2.35 2.40 -7.61
N GLY A 73 1.67 3.29 -8.33
CA GLY A 73 0.78 2.90 -9.42
C GLY A 73 0.59 4.01 -10.42
N GLU A 74 -0.12 3.68 -11.50
CA GLU A 74 -0.39 4.58 -12.62
C GLU A 74 -1.85 4.52 -13.03
N ALA A 75 -2.46 5.69 -13.19
CA ALA A 75 -3.85 5.81 -13.61
C ALA A 75 -4.08 7.11 -14.39
N GLU A 76 -5.22 7.20 -15.07
CA GLU A 76 -5.63 8.43 -15.74
C GLU A 76 -5.91 9.55 -14.72
N LEU A 77 -5.52 10.79 -15.06
CA LEU A 77 -5.66 11.94 -14.17
C LEU A 77 -7.11 12.18 -13.74
N GLU A 78 -8.06 12.01 -14.67
CA GLU A 78 -9.48 12.25 -14.43
C GLU A 78 -10.04 11.29 -13.37
N SER A 79 -9.57 10.04 -13.36
CA SER A 79 -9.97 9.04 -12.38
C SER A 79 -9.41 9.30 -10.96
N MET A 80 -8.39 10.16 -10.84
CA MET A 80 -7.62 10.39 -9.61
C MET A 80 -7.85 11.76 -8.97
N CYS A 81 -8.57 12.68 -9.63
CA CYS A 81 -8.66 14.06 -9.18
C CYS A 81 -9.70 14.23 -8.06
N ASN A 82 -9.26 14.72 -6.88
CA ASN A 82 -10.12 15.06 -5.73
C ASN A 82 -11.07 13.91 -5.32
N SER A 83 -10.58 12.67 -5.38
CA SER A 83 -11.36 11.48 -5.07
C SER A 83 -10.79 10.73 -3.87
N VAL A 84 -11.54 9.72 -3.42
CA VAL A 84 -11.05 8.70 -2.50
C VAL A 84 -10.91 7.39 -3.24
N GLY A 85 -9.96 6.57 -2.81
CA GLY A 85 -9.82 5.20 -3.28
C GLY A 85 -9.85 4.21 -2.12
N LYS A 86 -10.16 2.96 -2.42
CA LYS A 86 -10.03 1.84 -1.51
C LYS A 86 -8.72 1.12 -1.78
N LEU A 87 -7.78 1.22 -0.87
CA LEU A 87 -6.53 0.48 -0.91
C LEU A 87 -6.77 -0.90 -0.29
N ARG A 88 -6.38 -1.96 -0.99
CA ARG A 88 -6.33 -3.31 -0.45
C ARG A 88 -4.92 -3.85 -0.55
N LEU A 89 -4.41 -4.36 0.57
CA LEU A 89 -3.14 -5.06 0.63
C LEU A 89 -3.40 -6.50 1.08
N ASP A 90 -3.08 -7.45 0.23
CA ASP A 90 -3.13 -8.87 0.54
C ASP A 90 -1.69 -9.34 0.82
N TYR A 91 -1.49 -10.10 1.90
CA TYR A 91 -0.19 -10.54 2.35
C TYR A 91 -0.25 -11.97 2.89
N HIS A 92 0.87 -12.70 2.82
CA HIS A 92 0.95 -14.06 3.36
C HIS A 92 2.24 -14.21 4.16
N ILE A 93 2.10 -14.34 5.48
CA ILE A 93 3.18 -14.68 6.40
C ILE A 93 3.15 -16.19 6.64
N SER A 94 4.27 -16.86 6.44
CA SER A 94 4.40 -18.30 6.55
C SER A 94 5.59 -18.65 7.42
N PHE A 95 5.32 -19.09 8.66
CA PHE A 95 6.33 -19.46 9.66
C PHE A 95 6.81 -20.89 9.49
N THR A 96 5.89 -21.77 9.15
CA THR A 96 6.12 -23.22 9.07
C THR A 96 6.13 -23.73 7.64
N GLY A 97 5.56 -22.97 6.69
CA GLY A 97 5.33 -23.44 5.32
C GLY A 97 4.15 -24.40 5.22
N HIS A 98 3.35 -24.53 6.27
CA HIS A 98 2.20 -25.43 6.29
C HIS A 98 1.11 -24.91 5.34
N PRO A 99 0.44 -25.78 4.56
CA PRO A 99 -0.59 -25.36 3.61
C PRO A 99 -1.83 -24.70 4.25
N ASP A 100 -2.02 -24.86 5.57
CA ASP A 100 -3.11 -24.23 6.32
C ASP A 100 -2.79 -22.78 6.75
N GLU A 101 -1.56 -22.29 6.52
CA GLU A 101 -1.23 -20.88 6.68
C GLU A 101 -1.98 -20.08 5.61
N ASN A 102 -3.02 -19.37 6.04
CA ASN A 102 -3.90 -18.63 5.14
C ASN A 102 -3.35 -17.21 4.90
N PRO A 103 -3.41 -16.71 3.65
CA PRO A 103 -3.20 -15.29 3.39
C PRO A 103 -4.19 -14.42 4.16
N ASP A 104 -3.76 -13.22 4.52
CA ASP A 104 -4.58 -12.22 5.18
C ASP A 104 -4.56 -10.91 4.38
N PHE A 105 -5.49 -10.00 4.68
CA PHE A 105 -5.57 -8.73 3.98
C PHE A 105 -6.09 -7.61 4.87
N PHE A 106 -5.77 -6.37 4.51
CA PHE A 106 -6.47 -5.21 5.05
C PHE A 106 -6.94 -4.28 3.94
N GLU A 107 -8.03 -3.57 4.23
CA GLU A 107 -8.58 -2.53 3.37
C GLU A 107 -8.62 -1.20 4.11
N THR A 108 -8.31 -0.11 3.41
CA THR A 108 -8.38 1.24 3.98
C THR A 108 -8.75 2.27 2.91
N ILE A 109 -9.41 3.35 3.35
CA ILE A 109 -9.77 4.46 2.47
C ILE A 109 -8.59 5.44 2.41
N VAL A 110 -8.12 5.74 1.19
CA VAL A 110 -7.01 6.66 0.95
C VAL A 110 -7.49 7.89 0.19
N PRO A 111 -7.21 9.12 0.68
CA PRO A 111 -7.50 10.33 -0.07
C PRO A 111 -6.51 10.48 -1.24
N LEU A 112 -7.04 10.71 -2.44
CA LEU A 112 -6.26 10.91 -3.66
C LEU A 112 -6.19 12.42 -3.97
N VAL A 113 -5.17 13.06 -3.41
CA VAL A 113 -4.98 14.51 -3.55
C VAL A 113 -3.96 14.81 -4.63
N VAL A 114 -4.43 15.45 -5.71
CA VAL A 114 -3.53 16.00 -6.74
C VAL A 114 -2.87 17.25 -6.19
N ARG A 115 -1.58 17.16 -5.82
CA ARG A 115 -0.78 18.35 -5.50
C ARG A 115 -0.47 19.12 -6.79
N THR A 116 -1.40 19.94 -7.27
CA THR A 116 -1.06 20.96 -8.27
C THR A 116 -0.23 22.04 -7.62
N ARG A 117 1.03 22.22 -8.02
CA ARG A 117 1.78 23.46 -7.78
C ARG A 117 1.14 24.58 -8.62
N LYS A 118 -0.01 25.10 -8.21
CA LYS A 118 -0.44 26.45 -8.60
C LYS A 118 0.07 27.41 -7.52
N TYR A 119 1.36 27.73 -7.59
CA TYR A 119 1.81 29.02 -7.06
C TYR A 119 1.23 30.09 -8.01
N LYS A 120 0.01 30.55 -7.73
CA LYS A 120 -0.39 31.90 -8.18
C LYS A 120 0.29 32.85 -7.20
N ARG A 121 1.36 33.51 -7.64
CA ARG A 121 1.74 34.80 -7.05
C ARG A 121 0.53 35.72 -7.30
N LEU A 122 -0.17 36.07 -6.22
CA LEU A 122 -0.95 37.30 -6.19
C LEU A 122 0.02 38.47 -5.99
#